data_AF-A0A1J9QW02-F1
#
_entry.id   AF-A0A1J9QW02-F1
#
_cell.length_a   1.000
_cell.length_b   1.000
_cell.length_c   1.000
_cell.angle_alpha   90.00
_cell.angle_beta   90.00
_cell.angle_gamma   90.00
#
_symmetry.space_group_name_H-M   'P 1'
#
loop_
_entity.id
_entity.type
_entity.pdbx_description
1 polymer ?
#
loop_
_entity_poly.entity_id
_entity_poly.type
_entity_poly.pdbx_seq_one_letter_code
_entity_poly.pdbx_strand_id
1 'polypeptide(L)'
;MVHFSAIFLAAVATMTPLVSAACSVDIINFNQVAVGHACIPANGEGDIVVASTKKTYTVLTSESCGLSLRAQALPANWSLQYKGSC
;
A
#
# COMPACT_ATOMS: atom_id res chain seq x y z
N MET A 1 -55.63 -24.12 11.64
CA MET A 1 -54.88 -22.95 12.17
C MET A 1 -53.41 -23.30 12.13
N VAL A 2 -52.65 -22.65 11.25
CA VAL A 2 -51.24 -22.97 10.97
C VAL A 2 -50.39 -22.07 11.86
N HIS A 3 -49.71 -22.62 12.87
CA HIS A 3 -48.73 -21.86 13.66
C HIS A 3 -47.34 -22.05 13.06
N PHE A 4 -46.90 -21.02 12.35
CA PHE A 4 -45.53 -20.81 11.86
C PHE A 4 -44.63 -20.51 13.06
N SER A 5 -43.65 -21.37 13.36
CA SER A 5 -42.56 -21.04 14.28
C SER A 5 -41.31 -20.69 13.48
N ALA A 6 -40.89 -19.44 13.66
CA ALA A 6 -39.86 -18.74 12.91
C ALA A 6 -38.47 -19.40 13.02
N ILE A 7 -37.81 -19.55 11.88
CA ILE A 7 -36.40 -19.94 11.77
C ILE A 7 -35.56 -18.69 12.09
N PHE A 8 -34.81 -18.72 13.20
CA PHE A 8 -33.83 -17.69 13.53
C PHE A 8 -32.55 -17.92 12.73
N LEU A 9 -32.30 -17.08 11.72
CA LEU A 9 -31.04 -17.04 10.98
C LEU A 9 -30.01 -16.26 11.79
N ALA A 10 -29.03 -16.97 12.36
CA ALA A 10 -27.85 -16.35 12.98
C ALA A 10 -26.90 -15.86 11.87
N ALA A 11 -26.85 -14.54 11.64
CA ALA A 11 -25.84 -13.93 10.79
C ALA A 11 -24.49 -13.92 11.52
N VAL A 12 -23.60 -14.84 11.18
CA VAL A 12 -22.20 -14.79 11.61
C VAL A 12 -21.50 -13.74 10.76
N ALA A 13 -21.36 -12.52 11.30
CA ALA A 13 -20.47 -11.52 10.74
C ALA A 13 -19.03 -11.98 10.95
N THR A 14 -18.42 -12.60 9.95
CA THR A 14 -17.00 -12.90 9.97
C THR A 14 -16.25 -11.56 9.91
N MET A 15 -15.75 -11.09 11.06
CA MET A 15 -14.77 -10.02 11.10
C MET A 15 -13.50 -10.56 10.46
N THR A 16 -13.29 -10.27 9.18
CA THR A 16 -11.96 -10.41 8.60
C THR A 16 -11.05 -9.47 9.38
N PRO A 17 -9.96 -9.95 10.00
CA PRO A 17 -9.00 -9.02 10.58
C PRO A 17 -8.56 -8.08 9.47
N LEU A 18 -8.68 -6.78 9.73
CA LEU A 18 -8.04 -5.74 8.92
C LEU A 18 -6.53 -5.98 9.10
N VAL A 19 -5.97 -6.93 8.35
CA VAL A 19 -4.52 -7.00 8.17
C VAL A 19 -4.17 -5.64 7.60
N SER A 20 -3.44 -4.82 8.35
CA SER A 20 -2.98 -3.53 7.85
C SER A 20 -2.13 -3.82 6.62
N ALA A 21 -2.74 -3.76 5.43
CA ALA A 21 -2.08 -4.09 4.18
C ALA A 21 -0.92 -3.09 4.04
N ALA A 22 0.31 -3.59 3.87
CA ALA A 22 1.38 -2.74 3.40
C ALA A 22 1.25 -2.58 1.89
N CYS A 23 1.75 -1.46 1.39
CA CYS A 23 1.79 -1.13 -0.01
C CYS A 23 3.19 -1.48 -0.52
N SER A 24 3.25 -2.36 -1.51
CA SER A 24 4.47 -2.63 -2.26
C SER A 24 4.72 -1.45 -3.20
N VAL A 25 5.85 -0.77 -3.01
CA VAL A 25 6.19 0.46 -3.75
C VAL A 25 7.54 0.31 -4.43
N ASP A 26 7.56 0.62 -5.73
CA ASP A 26 8.79 0.77 -6.52
C ASP A 26 9.08 2.25 -6.80
N ILE A 27 10.36 2.61 -6.82
CA ILE A 27 10.84 3.83 -7.49
C ILE A 27 11.26 3.45 -8.90
N ILE A 28 10.62 4.04 -9.90
CA ILE A 28 10.88 3.82 -11.32
C ILE A 28 11.73 4.97 -11.86
N ASN A 29 12.83 4.64 -12.53
CA ASN A 29 13.70 5.63 -13.15
C ASN A 29 13.23 6.03 -14.56
N PHE A 30 13.95 6.96 -15.18
CA PHE A 30 13.69 7.43 -16.56
C PHE A 30 13.70 6.31 -17.63
N ASN A 31 14.35 5.18 -17.38
CA ASN A 31 14.38 4.01 -18.26
C ASN A 31 13.23 3.03 -18.01
N GLN A 32 12.25 3.37 -17.18
CA GLN A 32 11.15 2.49 -16.76
C GLN A 32 11.64 1.24 -15.99
N VAL A 33 12.76 1.36 -15.27
CA VAL A 33 13.33 0.29 -14.45
C VAL A 33 13.14 0.62 -12.97
N ALA A 34 12.72 -0.38 -12.19
CA ALA A 34 12.68 -0.28 -10.74
C ALA A 34 14.10 -0.19 -10.16
N VAL A 35 14.39 0.89 -9.44
CA VAL A 35 15.70 1.18 -8.85
C VAL A 35 15.71 1.21 -7.32
N GLY A 36 14.55 1.00 -6.71
CA GLY A 36 14.35 0.85 -5.28
C GLY A 36 12.97 0.26 -5.02
N HIS A 37 12.83 -0.46 -3.92
CA HIS A 37 11.60 -1.15 -3.54
C HIS A 37 11.45 -1.16 -2.01
N ALA A 38 10.21 -1.02 -1.51
CA ALA A 38 9.88 -1.28 -0.12
C ALA A 38 8.41 -1.68 0.06
N CYS A 39 8.14 -2.33 1.19
CA CYS A 39 6.80 -2.54 1.73
C CYS A 39 6.52 -1.50 2.81
N ILE A 40 5.55 -0.62 2.54
CA ILE A 40 5.25 0.53 3.40
C ILE A 40 3.85 0.35 3.97
N PRO A 41 3.63 0.35 5.30
CA PRO A 41 2.31 0.20 5.88
C PRO A 41 1.29 1.15 5.25
N ALA A 42 0.06 0.72 4.96
CA ALA A 42 -0.98 1.66 4.52
C ALA A 42 -1.23 2.74 5.57
N ASN A 43 -1.52 3.97 5.11
CA ASN A 43 -1.60 5.16 5.96
C ASN A 43 -0.32 5.40 6.80
N GLY A 44 0.84 5.10 6.22
CA GLY A 44 2.12 5.12 6.91
C GLY A 44 3.22 5.80 6.09
N GLU A 45 4.45 5.67 6.59
CA GLU A 45 5.65 6.14 5.90
C GLU A 45 6.74 5.06 5.90
N GLY A 46 7.58 5.08 4.88
CA GLY A 46 8.68 4.14 4.74
C GLY A 46 9.77 4.65 3.81
N ASP A 47 10.98 4.18 4.04
CA ASP A 47 12.15 4.60 3.30
C ASP A 47 12.48 3.62 2.17
N ILE A 48 12.76 4.16 0.99
CA ILE A 48 13.25 3.40 -0.16
C ILE A 48 14.66 3.88 -0.49
N VAL A 49 15.62 2.97 -0.42
CA VAL A 49 17.01 3.24 -0.77
C VAL A 49 17.23 2.93 -2.25
N VAL A 50 17.72 3.91 -3.01
CA VAL A 50 18.13 3.75 -4.41
C VAL A 50 19.62 3.47 -4.45
N ALA A 51 19.99 2.19 -4.63
CA ALA A 51 21.36 1.71 -4.48
C ALA A 51 22.39 2.43 -5.38
N SER A 52 22.01 2.78 -6.61
CA SER A 52 22.89 3.44 -7.58
C SER A 52 23.33 4.84 -7.16
N THR A 53 22.52 5.54 -6.37
CA THR A 53 22.78 6.91 -5.92
C THR A 53 23.02 7.03 -4.42
N LYS A 54 22.83 5.93 -3.67
CA LYS A 54 22.81 5.88 -2.20
C LYS A 54 21.86 6.92 -1.58
N LYS A 55 20.84 7.36 -2.34
CA LYS A 55 19.81 8.26 -1.84
C LYS A 55 18.67 7.46 -1.22
N THR A 56 18.14 8.00 -0.13
CA THR A 56 16.93 7.50 0.52
C THR A 56 15.78 8.43 0.21
N TYR A 57 14.68 7.86 -0.26
CA TYR A 57 13.42 8.57 -0.48
C TYR A 57 12.39 8.08 0.52
N THR A 58 11.86 8.98 1.33
CA THR A 58 10.78 8.69 2.28
C THR A 58 9.45 8.83 1.55
N VAL A 59 8.71 7.74 1.48
CA VAL A 59 7.43 7.65 0.79
C VAL A 59 6.30 7.55 1.82
N LEU A 60 5.26 8.34 1.61
CA LEU A 60 4.02 8.32 2.37
C LEU A 60 2.96 7.55 1.57
N THR A 61 2.20 6.70 2.26
CA THR A 61 1.08 5.95 1.68
C THR A 61 -0.24 6.39 2.30
N SER A 62 -1.33 6.40 1.53
CA SER A 62 -2.69 6.52 2.07
C SER A 62 -3.25 5.15 2.47
N GLU A 63 -4.44 5.14 3.07
CA GLU A 63 -5.19 3.89 3.35
C GLU A 63 -5.46 3.05 2.08
N SER A 64 -5.58 3.71 0.92
CA SER A 64 -5.80 3.08 -0.39
C SER A 64 -4.50 2.87 -1.20
N CYS A 65 -3.33 2.95 -0.55
CA CYS A 65 -2.02 2.89 -1.17
C CYS A 65 -1.74 3.96 -2.24
N GLY A 66 -2.34 5.14 -2.10
CA GLY A 66 -1.91 6.34 -2.82
C GLY A 66 -0.50 6.75 -2.36
N LEU A 67 0.37 7.13 -3.30
CA LEU A 67 1.80 7.32 -3.05
C LEU A 67 2.21 8.78 -3.16
N SER A 68 3.05 9.24 -2.23
CA SER A 68 3.68 10.56 -2.31
C SER A 68 5.06 10.57 -1.63
N LEU A 69 5.89 11.58 -1.93
CA LEU A 69 7.19 11.75 -1.28
C LEU A 69 7.07 12.71 -0.10
N ARG A 70 7.82 12.44 0.97
CA ARG A 70 7.91 13.34 2.12
C ARG A 70 8.90 14.48 1.85
N ALA A 71 8.39 15.63 1.42
CA ALA A 71 9.14 16.87 1.20
C ALA A 71 10.36 16.76 0.25
N GLN A 72 10.48 15.65 -0.50
CA GLN A 72 11.52 15.38 -1.46
C GLN A 72 10.94 15.41 -2.88
N ALA A 73 11.79 15.69 -3.87
CA ALA A 73 11.46 15.53 -5.27
C ALA A 73 12.27 14.36 -5.86
N LEU A 74 11.59 13.53 -6.65
CA LEU A 74 12.27 12.58 -7.51
C LEU A 74 12.99 13.34 -8.65
N PRO A 75 14.07 12.76 -9.22
CA PRO A 75 14.67 13.29 -10.44
C PRO A 75 13.65 13.40 -11.58
N ALA A 76 13.92 14.25 -12.57
CA ALA A 76 13.06 14.39 -13.72
C ALA A 76 12.80 13.02 -14.40
N ASN A 77 11.54 12.77 -14.76
CA ASN A 77 11.06 11.54 -15.39
C ASN A 77 11.17 10.26 -14.53
N TRP A 78 11.38 10.39 -13.22
CA TRP A 78 11.21 9.28 -12.28
C TRP A 78 9.82 9.31 -11.66
N SER A 79 9.34 8.17 -11.17
CA SER A 79 8.02 8.05 -10.56
C SER A 79 7.99 7.03 -9.42
N LEU A 80 6.94 7.11 -8.61
CA LEU A 80 6.55 6.06 -7.67
C LEU A 80 5.53 5.14 -8.35
N GLN A 81 5.62 3.84 -8.11
CA GLN A 81 4.67 2.86 -8.64
C GLN A 81 4.20 1.92 -7.53
N TYR A 82 2.88 1.81 -7.38
CA TYR A 82 2.25 0.79 -6.54
C TYR A 82 2.23 -0.55 -7.29
N LYS A 83 2.60 -1.63 -6.61
CA LYS A 83 2.74 -2.98 -7.18
C LYS A 83 1.76 -4.00 -6.62
N GLY A 84 0.98 -3.63 -5.60
CA GLY A 84 0.09 -4.53 -4.88
C GLY A 84 0.32 -4.48 -3.38
N SER A 85 -0.46 -5.28 -2.66
CA SER A 85 -0.28 -5.45 -1.23
C SER A 85 0.95 -6.31 -0.93
N CYS A 86 1.63 -5.95 0.15
CA CYS A 86 2.48 -6.81 0.95
C CYS A 86 2.14 -6.59 2.43
#